data_AF-A0A838SGK5-F1
#
_entry.id   AF-A0A838SGK5-F1
#
_cell.length_a   1.000
_cell.length_b   1.000
_cell.length_c   1.000
_cell.angle_alpha   90.00
_cell.angle_beta   90.00
_cell.angle_gamma   90.00
#
_symmetry.space_group_name_H-M   'P 1'
#
loop_
_entity.id
_entity.type
_entity.pdbx_description
1 polymer ?
#
loop_
_entity_poly.entity_id
_entity_poly.type
_entity_poly.pdbx_seq_one_letter_code
_entity_poly.pdbx_strand_id
1 'polypeptide(L)' 'ALAAAEHCARQGVRVGCFRPPSVPDGVSRLRLTARADLSADDLDRAALALSGALSGALPRLAPPTDTHPR' A
#
# COMPACT_ATOMS: atom_id res chain seq x y z
N ALA A 1 -0.20 7.75 4.72
CA ALA A 1 0.48 6.44 4.69
C ALA A 1 0.45 5.71 6.03
N LEU A 2 0.85 6.32 7.15
CA LEU A 2 0.92 5.63 8.45
C LEU A 2 -0.43 5.02 8.88
N ALA A 3 -1.52 5.78 8.85
CA ALA A 3 -2.86 5.28 9.18
C ALA A 3 -3.30 4.08 8.31
N ALA A 4 -2.90 4.07 7.03
CA ALA A 4 -3.17 2.95 6.13
C ALA A 4 -2.37 1.70 6.52
N ALA A 5 -1.12 1.86 6.94
CA ALA A 5 -0.32 0.75 7.46
C ALA A 5 -0.85 0.21 8.80
N GLU A 6 -1.32 1.07 9.69
CA GLU A 6 -1.98 0.66 10.93
C GLU A 6 -3.29 -0.10 10.65
N HIS A 7 -4.07 0.35 9.66
CA HIS A 7 -5.25 -0.38 9.19
C HIS A 7 -4.88 -1.78 8.70
N CYS A 8 -3.88 -1.90 7.82
CA CYS A 8 -3.41 -3.18 7.32
C CYS A 8 -2.93 -4.09 8.46
N ALA A 9 -2.17 -3.53 9.42
CA ALA A 9 -1.63 -4.29 10.55
C ALA A 9 -2.73 -4.87 11.45
N ARG A 10 -3.84 -4.14 11.67
CA ARG A 10 -5.00 -4.65 12.41
C ARG A 10 -5.70 -5.82 11.71
N GLN A 11 -5.56 -5.92 10.39
CA GLN A 11 -6.06 -7.02 9.56
C GLN A 11 -5.02 -8.14 9.39
N GLY A 12 -3.88 -8.08 10.10
CA GLY A 12 -2.81 -9.09 10.02
C GLY A 12 -1.83 -8.88 8.87
N VAL A 13 -1.93 -7.80 8.11
CA VAL A 13 -1.10 -7.52 6.93
C VAL A 13 -0.07 -6.44 7.26
N ARG A 14 1.22 -6.81 7.26
CA ARG A 14 2.31 -5.85 7.51
C ARG A 14 2.79 -5.23 6.20
N VAL A 15 2.80 -3.91 6.15
CA VAL A 15 3.30 -3.12 4.99
C VAL A 15 4.35 -2.12 5.44
N GLY A 16 5.33 -1.86 4.58
CA GLY A 16 6.30 -0.79 4.81
C GLY A 16 5.68 0.57 4.51
N CYS A 17 6.21 1.63 5.13
CA CYS A 17 5.86 3.01 4.81
C CYS A 17 7.12 3.81 4.53
N PHE A 18 7.20 4.44 3.36
CA PHE A 18 8.20 5.46 3.09
C PHE A 18 7.58 6.84 3.33
N ARG A 19 8.33 7.70 4.01
CA ARG A 19 7.92 9.06 4.36
C ARG A 19 9.04 10.06 4.06
N PRO A 20 8.70 11.31 3.73
CA PRO A 20 9.69 12.39 3.67
C PRO A 20 10.46 12.50 5.00
N PRO A 21 11.78 12.75 4.97
CA PRO A 21 12.60 13.15 3.81
C PRO A 21 13.16 11.99 2.97
N SER A 22 12.86 10.74 3.31
CA SER A 22 13.41 9.56 2.61
C SER A 22 12.84 9.36 1.20
N VAL A 23 11.85 10.15 0.80
CA VAL A 23 11.29 10.20 -0.55
C VAL A 23 11.38 11.64 -1.10
N PRO A 24 12.05 11.85 -2.25
CA PRO A 24 12.34 13.20 -2.76
C PRO A 24 11.11 13.93 -3.31
N ASP A 25 10.02 13.21 -3.61
CA ASP A 25 8.77 13.78 -4.14
C ASP A 25 7.82 14.33 -3.06
N GLY A 26 8.18 14.17 -1.77
CA GLY A 26 7.33 14.62 -0.66
C GLY A 26 6.08 13.76 -0.42
N VAL A 27 5.85 12.70 -1.21
CA VAL A 27 4.64 11.89 -1.13
C VAL A 27 4.91 10.64 -0.31
N SER A 28 4.14 10.44 0.76
CA SER A 28 4.24 9.21 1.55
C SER A 28 3.61 8.02 0.81
N ARG A 29 4.34 6.90 0.70
CA ARG A 29 3.93 5.71 -0.07
C ARG A 29 3.95 4.45 0.79
N LEU A 30 3.09 3.48 0.47
CA LEU A 30 3.17 2.13 1.04
C LEU A 30 4.14 1.28 0.22
N ARG A 31 4.94 0.45 0.89
CA ARG A 31 5.80 -0.56 0.26
C ARG A 31 5.21 -1.93 0.48
N LEU A 32 4.85 -2.59 -0.61
CA LEU A 32 4.44 -3.99 -0.62
C LEU A 32 5.64 -4.86 -0.99
N THR A 33 5.76 -6.03 -0.36
CA THR A 33 6.81 -7.00 -0.66
C THR A 33 6.13 -8.33 -0.92
N ALA A 34 6.07 -8.71 -2.20
CA ALA A 34 5.59 -10.02 -2.60
C ALA A 34 6.62 -11.09 -2.22
N ARG A 35 6.14 -12.25 -1.78
CA ARG A 35 6.96 -13.43 -1.52
C ARG A 35 6.35 -14.61 -2.26
N ALA A 36 7.22 -15.54 -2.68
CA ALA A 36 6.80 -16.72 -3.43
C ALA A 36 6.00 -17.74 -2.59
N ASP A 37 6.08 -17.64 -1.27
CA ASP A 37 5.40 -18.53 -0.33
C ASP A 37 4.05 -17.99 0.17
N LEU A 38 3.58 -16.87 -0.40
CA LEU A 38 2.23 -16.38 -0.12
C LEU A 38 1.20 -17.31 -0.76
N SER A 39 0.28 -17.81 0.05
CA SER A 39 -0.88 -18.54 -0.43
C SER A 39 -1.90 -17.61 -1.10
N ALA A 40 -2.86 -18.19 -1.82
CA ALA A 40 -4.01 -17.44 -2.35
C ALA A 40 -4.76 -16.70 -1.21
N ASP A 41 -4.99 -17.38 -0.09
CA ASP A 41 -5.66 -16.78 1.06
C ASP A 41 -4.87 -15.61 1.67
N ASP A 42 -3.53 -15.65 1.63
CA ASP A 42 -2.70 -14.51 2.07
C ASP A 42 -2.86 -13.31 1.14
N LEU A 43 -2.93 -13.56 -0.18
CA LEU A 43 -3.16 -12.53 -1.17
C LEU A 43 -4.56 -11.92 -1.04
N ASP A 44 -5.58 -12.74 -0.80
CA ASP A 44 -6.95 -12.27 -0.59
C ASP A 44 -7.07 -11.42 0.67
N ARG A 45 -6.45 -11.85 1.78
CA ARG A 45 -6.35 -11.04 3.01
C ARG A 45 -5.63 -9.71 2.76
N ALA A 46 -4.52 -9.74 2.02
CA ALA A 46 -3.77 -8.54 1.67
C ALA A 46 -4.62 -7.59 0.82
N ALA A 47 -5.33 -8.09 -0.19
CA ALA A 47 -6.21 -7.31 -1.05
C ALA A 47 -7.32 -6.63 -0.24
N LEU A 48 -8.01 -7.38 0.62
CA LEU A 48 -9.08 -6.85 1.48
C LEU A 48 -8.57 -5.73 2.40
N ALA A 49 -7.43 -5.95 3.06
CA ALA A 49 -6.82 -4.97 3.96
C ALA A 49 -6.41 -3.68 3.22
N LEU A 50 -5.83 -3.83 2.02
CA LEU A 50 -5.42 -2.71 1.18
C LEU A 50 -6.61 -1.92 0.66
N SER A 51 -7.66 -2.59 0.17
CA SER A 51 -8.89 -1.93 -0.29
C SER A 51 -9.53 -1.12 0.83
N GLY A 52 -9.65 -1.69 2.04
CA GLY A 52 -10.18 -0.96 3.21
C GLY A 52 -9.34 0.27 3.58
N ALA A 53 -8.02 0.14 3.56
CA ALA A 53 -7.11 1.24 3.83
C ALA A 53 -7.19 2.36 2.78
N LEU A 54 -7.37 2.00 1.50
CA LEU A 54 -7.49 2.94 0.38
C LEU A 54 -8.83 3.68 0.38
N SER A 55 -9.94 2.98 0.68
CA SER A 55 -11.26 3.60 0.78
C SER A 55 -11.34 4.67 1.88
N GLY A 56 -10.56 4.52 2.96
CA GLY A 56 -10.46 5.54 4.02
C GLY A 56 -9.45 6.66 3.73
N ALA A 57 -8.59 6.51 2.72
CA ALA A 57 -7.45 7.39 2.47
C ALA A 57 -7.56 8.21 1.16
N LEU A 58 -8.38 7.81 0.20
CA LEU A 58 -8.43 8.42 -1.14
C LEU A 58 -9.45 9.58 -1.23
N PRO A 59 -9.04 10.83 -1.48
CA PRO A 59 -9.81 11.71 -2.37
C PRO A 59 -9.77 11.12 -3.80
N ARG A 60 -10.83 11.31 -4.60
CA ARG A 60 -10.98 10.68 -5.94
C ARG A 60 -9.68 10.79 -6.76
N LEU A 61 -9.03 9.65 -7.02
CA LEU A 61 -7.78 9.62 -7.76
C LEU A 61 -8.03 9.77 -9.27
N ALA A 62 -7.34 10.71 -9.92
CA ALA A 62 -7.20 10.74 -11.37
C ALA A 62 -6.40 9.51 -11.85
N PRO A 63 -6.64 8.99 -13.08
CA PRO A 63 -6.05 7.73 -13.53
C PRO A 63 -4.52 7.78 -13.52
N PRO A 64 -3.84 6.66 -13.20
CA PRO A 64 -2.39 6.62 -13.16
C PRO A 64 -1.82 6.81 -14.57
N THR A 65 -1.06 7.87 -14.78
CA THR A 65 -0.12 7.98 -15.92
C THR A 65 1.03 7.01 -15.66
N ASP A 66 1.04 5.89 -16.36
CA ASP A 66 2.15 4.94 -16.35
C ASP A 66 3.35 5.57 -17.07
N THR A 67 4.36 5.97 -16.30
CA THR A 67 5.67 6.38 -16.81
C THR A 67 6.68 5.31 -16.40
N HIS A 68 6.68 4.17 -17.11
CA HIS A 68 7.78 3.20 -17.02
C HIS A 68 8.92 3.64 -17.96
N PRO A 69 10.11 4.01 -17.45
CA PRO A 69 11.30 4.05 -18.29
C PRO A 69 11.76 2.62 -18.58
N ARG A 70 11.94 2.29 -19.86
CA ARG A 70 12.55 1.04 -20.33
C ARG A 70 14.04 1.01 -20.01
#